data_AF-A0AAE0JEN8-F1
#
_entry.id   AF-A0AAE0JEN8-F1
#
_cell.length_a   1.000
_cell.length_b   1.000
_cell.length_c   1.000
_cell.angle_alpha   90.00
_cell.angle_beta   90.00
_cell.angle_gamma   90.00
#
_symmetry.space_group_name_H-M   'P 1'
#
loop_
_entity.id
_entity.type
_entity.pdbx_description
1 polymer ?
#
loop_
_entity_poly.entity_id
_entity_poly.type
_entity_poly.pdbx_seq_one_letter_code
_entity_poly.pdbx_strand_id
1 'polypeptide(L)'
;MQLPTNLLTLLLTSTFLSLITATPIVSPSGTNPVDSSVPADANINVHVDDDPNDPAIAFFSSLPPPRPKRSPNPSSPSATGLVKFSKRGGNKDFCRGGGIFNKTSDGSPWVDDCKIIIQNISPNGGTWHYMTGTQRTLVSHKSCALGIESTDGVPKALQTLVGDLDITEWIQKSIDRFRSSEEQGKVGSYGDTQCISQTFKGDEYSLRWGLYRNKGY
;
A
#
# COMPACT_ATOMS: atom_id res chain seq x y z
N MET A 1 54.86 31.15 40.05
CA MET A 1 55.38 30.46 38.85
C MET A 1 54.41 29.34 38.50
N GLN A 2 54.18 29.13 37.20
CA GLN A 2 53.37 28.10 36.54
C GLN A 2 51.82 28.16 36.66
N LEU A 3 51.17 28.58 35.57
CA LEU A 3 49.89 28.05 35.07
C LEU A 3 50.02 27.84 33.54
N PRO A 4 49.25 26.93 32.91
CA PRO A 4 49.72 26.18 31.75
C PRO A 4 49.36 26.78 30.40
N THR A 5 50.14 26.32 29.42
CA THR A 5 50.18 26.59 27.99
C THR A 5 48.87 26.29 27.25
N ASN A 6 48.33 27.30 26.57
CA ASN A 6 47.40 27.16 25.45
C ASN A 6 48.15 26.58 24.24
N LEU A 7 47.65 25.48 23.68
CA LEU A 7 48.06 25.01 22.35
C LEU A 7 46.81 24.62 21.55
N LEU A 8 46.17 25.61 20.95
CA LEU A 8 45.14 25.42 19.93
C LEU A 8 45.85 25.34 18.58
N THR A 9 45.87 24.18 17.94
CA THR A 9 46.23 24.03 16.53
C THR A 9 45.06 23.38 15.79
N LEU A 10 44.25 24.22 15.14
CA LEU A 10 43.24 23.79 14.17
C LEU A 10 43.93 23.48 12.84
N LEU A 11 43.87 22.22 12.42
CA LEU A 11 44.16 21.80 11.06
C LEU A 11 42.92 22.03 10.19
N LEU A 12 42.93 23.11 9.42
CA LEU A 12 42.05 23.31 8.27
C LEU A 12 42.80 22.82 7.02
N THR A 13 42.38 21.69 6.44
CA THR A 13 42.73 21.37 5.05
C THR A 13 41.45 21.31 4.22
N SER A 14 41.55 22.02 3.11
CA SER A 14 40.48 22.53 2.26
C SER A 14 40.29 21.62 1.05
N THR A 15 39.02 21.38 0.72
CA THR A 15 38.42 21.18 -0.61
C THR A 15 39.14 20.31 -1.66
N PHE A 16 38.55 19.15 -1.96
CA PHE A 16 38.58 18.56 -3.29
C PHE A 16 37.21 18.69 -3.94
N LEU A 17 37.13 19.58 -4.93
CA LEU A 17 35.99 19.78 -5.81
C LEU A 17 36.16 18.85 -7.02
N SER A 18 35.42 17.74 -7.07
CA SER A 18 35.40 16.87 -8.25
C SER A 18 34.45 17.44 -9.30
N LEU A 19 35.01 17.93 -10.40
CA LEU A 19 34.31 18.38 -11.60
C LEU A 19 33.80 17.14 -12.37
N ILE A 20 32.48 16.93 -12.41
CA ILE A 20 31.87 15.92 -13.30
C ILE A 20 31.43 16.65 -14.56
N THR A 21 32.12 16.38 -15.67
CA THR A 21 31.75 16.84 -17.01
C THR A 21 30.58 15.99 -17.53
N ALA A 22 29.42 16.61 -17.72
CA ALA A 22 28.30 16.01 -18.42
C ALA A 22 28.58 16.02 -19.94
N THR A 23 28.51 14.86 -20.58
CA THR A 23 28.50 14.72 -22.04
C THR A 23 27.05 14.65 -22.52
N PRO A 24 26.65 15.40 -23.56
CA PRO A 24 25.34 15.22 -24.18
C PRO A 24 25.38 14.00 -25.12
N ILE A 25 24.58 12.98 -24.83
CA ILE A 25 24.35 11.88 -25.78
C ILE A 25 23.10 12.19 -26.60
N VAL A 26 23.35 12.23 -27.90
CA VAL A 26 22.48 12.45 -29.04
C VAL A 26 21.29 11.48 -29.08
N SER A 27 20.10 12.03 -29.26
CA SER A 27 18.90 11.31 -29.71
C SER A 27 19.00 10.94 -31.19
N PRO A 28 18.63 9.72 -31.60
CA PRO A 28 18.23 9.46 -32.98
C PRO A 28 16.71 9.62 -33.12
N SER A 29 16.34 10.68 -33.86
CA SER A 29 15.06 10.80 -34.54
C SER A 29 15.09 9.90 -35.78
N GLY A 30 14.11 9.00 -35.90
CA GLY A 30 13.91 8.13 -37.05
C GLY A 30 12.44 8.15 -37.44
N THR A 31 12.09 9.07 -38.33
CA THR A 31 10.83 9.13 -39.08
C THR A 31 10.82 8.06 -40.17
N ASN A 32 9.69 7.36 -40.35
CA ASN A 32 9.06 7.23 -41.67
C ASN A 32 7.59 6.77 -41.56
N PRO A 33 6.75 7.15 -42.55
CA PRO A 33 5.30 7.18 -42.44
C PRO A 33 4.64 5.93 -43.03
N VAL A 34 3.51 5.52 -42.47
CA VAL A 34 2.49 4.76 -43.22
C VAL A 34 1.13 5.35 -42.91
N ASP A 35 0.53 5.84 -43.98
CA ASP A 35 -0.78 6.46 -44.07
C ASP A 35 -1.90 5.41 -44.17
N SER A 36 -3.02 5.75 -43.53
CA SER A 36 -4.42 5.38 -43.80
C SER A 36 -4.84 3.92 -44.03
N SER A 37 -5.63 3.38 -43.08
CA SER A 37 -7.07 3.12 -43.29
C SER A 37 -7.76 2.50 -42.05
N VAL A 38 -8.86 3.12 -41.61
CA VAL A 38 -9.77 2.85 -40.47
C VAL A 38 -10.53 1.50 -40.65
N PRO A 39 -10.91 0.74 -39.59
CA PRO A 39 -12.15 1.00 -38.85
C PRO A 39 -12.03 0.98 -37.32
N ALA A 40 -12.98 1.67 -36.70
CA ALA A 40 -13.27 1.64 -35.28
C ALA A 40 -13.52 0.20 -34.75
N ASP A 41 -13.43 0.05 -33.43
CA ASP A 41 -13.69 -1.15 -32.62
C ASP A 41 -12.51 -2.10 -32.39
N ALA A 42 -11.67 -1.77 -31.40
CA ALA A 42 -10.98 -2.78 -30.59
C ALA A 42 -10.75 -2.26 -29.17
N ASN A 43 -11.54 -2.84 -28.26
CA ASN A 43 -11.41 -2.76 -26.81
C ASN A 43 -9.99 -3.22 -26.39
N ILE A 44 -9.09 -2.29 -26.06
CA ILE A 44 -7.77 -2.63 -25.52
C ILE A 44 -7.97 -3.08 -24.07
N ASN A 45 -8.25 -4.38 -23.90
CA ASN A 45 -7.96 -5.05 -22.65
C ASN A 45 -6.44 -5.15 -22.54
N VAL A 46 -5.85 -4.31 -21.70
CA VAL A 46 -4.49 -4.54 -21.21
C VAL A 46 -4.53 -5.85 -20.43
N HIS A 47 -4.07 -6.92 -21.06
CA HIS A 47 -3.74 -8.17 -20.40
C HIS A 47 -2.55 -7.85 -19.50
N VAL A 48 -2.82 -7.61 -18.22
CA VAL A 48 -1.78 -7.65 -17.20
C VAL A 48 -1.47 -9.13 -17.05
N ASP A 49 -0.35 -9.57 -17.60
CA ASP A 49 0.16 -10.92 -17.40
C ASP A 49 0.32 -11.15 -15.89
N ASP A 50 -0.63 -11.88 -15.30
CA ASP A 50 -0.53 -12.38 -13.92
C ASP A 50 0.63 -13.38 -13.85
N ASP A 51 1.84 -12.93 -13.49
CA ASP A 51 2.97 -13.83 -13.25
C ASP A 51 2.70 -14.68 -12.00
N PRO A 52 2.50 -16.01 -12.13
CA PRO A 52 2.20 -16.89 -11.01
C PRO A 52 3.34 -17.04 -10.00
N ASN A 53 4.52 -16.46 -10.28
CA ASN A 53 5.67 -16.44 -9.37
C ASN A 53 5.85 -15.11 -8.63
N ASP A 54 4.93 -14.14 -8.78
CA ASP A 54 4.89 -12.96 -7.92
C ASP A 54 4.61 -13.42 -6.47
N PRO A 55 5.54 -13.20 -5.51
CA PRO A 55 5.37 -13.63 -4.13
C PRO A 55 4.13 -13.00 -3.46
N ALA A 56 3.60 -11.91 -3.99
CA ALA A 56 2.34 -11.33 -3.52
C ALA A 56 1.09 -12.07 -4.04
N ILE A 57 1.18 -12.73 -5.21
CA ILE A 57 0.13 -13.61 -5.71
C ILE A 57 0.09 -14.91 -4.90
N ALA A 58 1.22 -15.39 -4.37
CA ALA A 58 1.32 -16.70 -3.74
C ALA A 58 0.41 -16.89 -2.49
N PHE A 59 0.17 -15.85 -1.68
CA PHE A 59 -0.72 -15.97 -0.50
C PHE A 59 -2.16 -15.52 -0.77
N PHE A 60 -2.37 -14.42 -1.49
CA PHE A 60 -3.72 -13.89 -1.78
C PHE A 60 -4.47 -14.69 -2.87
N SER A 61 -3.76 -15.51 -3.67
CA SER A 61 -4.34 -16.35 -4.73
C SER A 61 -4.55 -17.82 -4.33
N SER A 62 -4.23 -18.19 -3.09
CA SER A 62 -4.60 -19.49 -2.50
C SER A 62 -6.11 -19.58 -2.15
N LEU A 63 -6.91 -18.60 -2.57
CA LEU A 63 -8.37 -18.59 -2.41
C LEU A 63 -9.02 -19.35 -3.58
N PRO A 64 -10.12 -20.11 -3.33
CA PRO A 64 -10.75 -20.94 -4.35
C PRO A 64 -11.21 -20.12 -5.57
N PRO A 65 -11.17 -20.69 -6.79
CA PRO A 65 -11.45 -19.96 -8.03
C PRO A 65 -12.91 -19.48 -8.10
N PRO A 66 -13.16 -18.34 -8.77
CA PRO A 66 -14.51 -17.78 -8.90
C PRO A 66 -15.41 -18.66 -9.79
N ARG A 67 -16.67 -18.82 -9.38
CA ARG A 67 -17.75 -19.35 -10.24
C ARG A 67 -18.16 -18.31 -11.31
N PRO A 68 -18.68 -18.74 -12.48
CA PRO A 68 -19.02 -17.83 -13.58
C PRO A 68 -20.12 -16.81 -13.23
N LYS A 69 -19.94 -15.61 -13.81
CA LYS A 69 -20.59 -14.32 -13.57
C LYS A 69 -22.11 -14.26 -13.83
N ARG A 70 -22.78 -13.32 -13.16
CA ARG A 70 -23.99 -12.65 -13.68
C ARG A 70 -23.73 -11.14 -13.81
N SER A 71 -24.10 -10.57 -14.95
CA SER A 71 -23.82 -9.19 -15.38
C SER A 71 -24.36 -8.11 -14.43
N PRO A 72 -23.66 -6.97 -14.21
CA PRO A 72 -24.17 -5.87 -13.40
C PRO A 72 -25.08 -4.93 -14.22
N ASN A 73 -26.18 -4.48 -13.61
CA ASN A 73 -27.00 -3.38 -14.10
C ASN A 73 -26.47 -2.06 -13.50
N PRO A 74 -26.41 -0.93 -14.25
CA PRO A 74 -25.71 0.26 -13.82
C PRO A 74 -26.62 1.16 -13.00
N SER A 75 -26.27 1.40 -11.73
CA SER A 75 -26.77 2.53 -10.95
C SER A 75 -25.77 2.81 -9.83
N SER A 76 -24.70 3.55 -10.16
CA SER A 76 -23.90 4.24 -9.14
C SER A 76 -24.69 5.42 -8.59
N PRO A 77 -24.60 5.65 -7.28
CA PRO A 77 -24.41 6.99 -6.76
C PRO A 77 -22.92 7.18 -6.48
N SER A 78 -22.37 8.25 -7.07
CA SER A 78 -21.03 8.75 -6.82
C SER A 78 -20.93 9.35 -5.41
N ALA A 79 -19.77 9.13 -4.80
CA ALA A 79 -19.13 9.83 -3.68
C ALA A 79 -19.95 10.83 -2.83
N THR A 80 -19.89 10.66 -1.51
CA THR A 80 -19.15 11.55 -0.59
C THR A 80 -19.56 11.21 0.85
N GLY A 81 -18.61 10.72 1.63
CA GLY A 81 -18.84 10.40 3.03
C GLY A 81 -17.56 10.01 3.75
N LEU A 82 -16.48 10.78 3.56
CA LEU A 82 -15.34 10.71 4.48
C LEU A 82 -15.87 11.05 5.88
N VAL A 83 -16.07 10.02 6.70
CA VAL A 83 -16.44 10.19 8.10
C VAL A 83 -15.35 11.01 8.76
N LYS A 84 -15.71 12.21 9.22
CA LYS A 84 -14.79 13.14 9.89
C LYS A 84 -14.55 12.61 11.30
N PHE A 85 -13.53 11.77 11.48
CA PHE A 85 -13.18 11.19 12.77
C PHE A 85 -12.73 12.28 13.76
N SER A 86 -13.39 12.30 14.94
CA SER A 86 -13.21 13.29 16.00
C SER A 86 -11.90 13.06 16.76
N LYS A 87 -11.10 14.12 16.87
CA LYS A 87 -9.84 14.19 17.63
C LYS A 87 -10.06 13.93 19.13
N ARG A 88 -9.69 12.76 19.65
CA ARG A 88 -9.19 12.60 21.03
C ARG A 88 -8.07 11.56 21.03
N GLY A 89 -6.85 12.04 21.23
CA GLY A 89 -5.63 11.31 20.86
C GLY A 89 -5.44 11.41 19.35
N GLY A 90 -4.46 12.19 18.87
CA GLY A 90 -4.39 12.53 17.44
C GLY A 90 -4.31 11.27 16.59
N ASN A 91 -5.35 11.01 15.79
CA ASN A 91 -5.42 9.91 14.83
C ASN A 91 -4.12 9.85 14.02
N LYS A 92 -3.53 8.66 13.87
CA LYS A 92 -2.24 8.44 13.23
C LYS A 92 -2.43 7.99 11.79
N ASP A 93 -1.81 8.73 10.89
CA ASP A 93 -1.70 8.47 9.45
C ASP A 93 -0.20 8.49 9.15
N PHE A 94 0.33 7.31 8.83
CA PHE A 94 1.75 7.10 8.55
C PHE A 94 1.98 6.56 7.14
N CYS A 95 0.91 6.23 6.42
CA CYS A 95 0.96 5.59 5.13
C CYS A 95 0.07 6.33 4.13
N ARG A 96 0.62 6.61 2.95
CA ARG A 96 -0.05 7.43 1.94
C ARG A 96 -0.27 6.69 0.65
N GLY A 97 -1.39 7.04 0.01
CA GLY A 97 -1.66 6.76 -1.39
C GLY A 97 -1.70 5.28 -1.75
N GLY A 98 -1.39 5.03 -3.03
CA GLY A 98 -1.33 3.71 -3.64
C GLY A 98 -2.67 3.19 -4.19
N GLY A 99 -2.55 2.14 -5.02
CA GLY A 99 -3.69 1.47 -5.63
C GLY A 99 -4.42 0.59 -4.63
N ILE A 100 -5.71 0.38 -4.85
CA ILE A 100 -6.51 -0.60 -4.11
C ILE A 100 -7.25 -1.49 -5.11
N PHE A 101 -7.13 -2.79 -4.92
CA PHE A 101 -7.51 -3.81 -5.88
C PHE A 101 -8.48 -4.80 -5.24
N ASN A 102 -9.46 -5.24 -6.03
CA ASN A 102 -10.49 -6.18 -5.60
C ASN A 102 -9.95 -7.61 -5.54
N LYS A 103 -10.13 -8.29 -4.41
CA LYS A 103 -9.92 -9.74 -4.24
C LYS A 103 -11.07 -10.36 -3.42
N THR A 104 -12.26 -9.79 -3.49
CA THR A 104 -13.47 -10.35 -2.86
C THR A 104 -13.81 -11.69 -3.49
N SER A 105 -13.98 -12.71 -2.65
CA SER A 105 -14.33 -14.08 -3.02
C SER A 105 -15.18 -14.74 -1.95
N ASP A 106 -15.67 -15.97 -2.19
CA ASP A 106 -16.33 -16.78 -1.16
C ASP A 106 -15.43 -17.00 0.08
N GLY A 107 -14.11 -17.01 -0.16
CA GLY A 107 -13.06 -17.13 0.83
C GLY A 107 -12.79 -15.86 1.65
N SER A 108 -13.37 -14.71 1.30
CA SER A 108 -13.17 -13.43 1.98
C SER A 108 -13.87 -13.34 3.35
N PRO A 109 -13.39 -12.45 4.24
CA PRO A 109 -14.01 -12.18 5.53
C PRO A 109 -15.38 -11.50 5.40
N TRP A 110 -16.19 -11.61 6.46
CA TRP A 110 -17.46 -10.91 6.58
C TRP A 110 -17.23 -9.42 6.81
N VAL A 111 -18.01 -8.58 6.13
CA VAL A 111 -17.94 -7.11 6.24
C VAL A 111 -18.14 -6.66 7.70
N ASP A 112 -19.09 -7.28 8.41
CA ASP A 112 -19.40 -6.87 9.78
C ASP A 112 -18.26 -7.18 10.76
N ASP A 113 -17.54 -8.29 10.58
CA ASP A 113 -16.33 -8.57 11.37
C ASP A 113 -15.25 -7.52 11.14
N CYS A 114 -15.09 -7.04 9.90
CA CYS A 114 -14.15 -5.97 9.57
C CYS A 114 -14.56 -4.62 10.17
N LYS A 115 -15.87 -4.32 10.24
CA LYS A 115 -16.35 -3.08 10.90
C LYS A 115 -16.04 -3.07 12.39
N ILE A 116 -16.04 -4.23 13.07
CA ILE A 116 -15.66 -4.30 14.48
C ILE A 116 -14.20 -3.88 14.70
N ILE A 117 -13.30 -4.18 13.75
CA ILE A 117 -11.91 -3.69 13.81
C ILE A 117 -11.89 -2.16 13.82
N ILE A 118 -12.61 -1.49 12.91
CA ILE A 118 -12.71 -0.03 12.86
C ILE A 118 -13.28 0.52 14.18
N GLN A 119 -14.34 -0.10 14.70
CA GLN A 119 -14.98 0.33 15.96
C GLN A 119 -14.05 0.21 17.17
N ASN A 120 -13.17 -0.78 17.19
CA ASN A 120 -12.22 -0.97 18.28
C ASN A 120 -11.02 -0.01 18.19
N ILE A 121 -10.60 0.36 16.98
CA ILE A 121 -9.42 1.18 16.74
C ILE A 121 -9.76 2.68 16.82
N SER A 122 -10.83 3.12 16.16
CA SER A 122 -11.17 4.54 16.04
C SER A 122 -11.24 5.32 17.37
N PRO A 123 -11.81 4.80 18.48
CA PRO A 123 -11.87 5.55 19.74
C PRO A 123 -10.57 5.47 20.56
N ASN A 124 -9.73 4.46 20.31
CA ASN A 124 -8.54 4.16 21.12
C ASN A 124 -7.24 4.62 20.44
N GLY A 125 -7.29 4.88 19.13
CA GLY A 125 -6.12 5.09 18.29
C GLY A 125 -5.26 3.83 18.20
N GLY A 126 -4.08 3.97 17.60
CA GLY A 126 -3.13 2.89 17.54
C GLY A 126 -1.91 3.22 16.68
N THR A 127 -0.83 2.52 16.94
CA THR A 127 0.36 2.54 16.08
C THR A 127 0.94 1.14 16.07
N TRP A 128 1.11 0.59 14.87
CA TRP A 128 1.66 -0.71 14.62
C TRP A 128 3.05 -0.55 14.03
N HIS A 129 4.01 -1.22 14.66
CA HIS A 129 5.38 -1.29 14.14
C HIS A 129 5.48 -2.47 13.19
N TYR A 130 5.94 -2.20 11.98
CA TYR A 130 6.23 -3.23 10.99
C TYR A 130 7.73 -3.23 10.68
N MET A 131 8.29 -4.43 10.48
CA MET A 131 9.66 -4.61 10.05
C MET A 131 9.66 -5.36 8.73
N THR A 132 10.24 -4.75 7.70
CA THR A 132 10.24 -5.29 6.33
C THR A 132 10.99 -6.62 6.22
N GLY A 133 10.60 -7.44 5.24
CA GLY A 133 11.22 -8.74 4.96
C GLY A 133 10.39 -9.95 5.37
N THR A 134 9.27 -9.76 6.09
CA THR A 134 8.28 -10.82 6.37
C THR A 134 6.88 -10.23 6.35
N GLN A 135 5.89 -11.00 5.89
CA GLN A 135 4.48 -10.63 6.07
C GLN A 135 4.09 -10.65 7.56
N ARG A 136 3.23 -9.72 7.99
CA ARG A 136 2.62 -9.74 9.33
C ARG A 136 1.15 -9.36 9.31
N THR A 137 0.35 -10.02 10.16
CA THR A 137 -0.99 -9.56 10.53
C THR A 137 -0.87 -8.38 11.48
N LEU A 138 -1.52 -7.25 11.16
CA LEU A 138 -1.56 -6.07 12.02
C LEU A 138 -2.74 -6.14 12.99
N VAL A 139 -3.92 -6.48 12.47
CA VAL A 139 -5.17 -6.54 13.23
C VAL A 139 -6.03 -7.70 12.75
N SER A 140 -6.84 -8.23 13.65
CA SER A 140 -7.81 -9.26 13.32
C SER A 140 -8.99 -9.23 14.26
N HIS A 141 -10.17 -9.53 13.75
CA HIS A 141 -11.36 -9.83 14.53
C HIS A 141 -12.18 -10.89 13.79
N LYS A 142 -12.43 -12.02 14.47
CA LYS A 142 -13.15 -13.16 13.89
C LYS A 142 -12.64 -13.49 12.49
N SER A 143 -13.51 -13.50 11.47
CA SER A 143 -13.12 -13.84 10.10
C SER A 143 -12.22 -12.78 9.46
N CYS A 144 -12.21 -11.53 9.92
CA CYS A 144 -11.46 -10.45 9.29
C CYS A 144 -10.04 -10.32 9.83
N ALA A 145 -9.06 -10.27 8.93
CA ALA A 145 -7.67 -9.94 9.23
C ALA A 145 -7.13 -8.93 8.21
N LEU A 146 -6.30 -8.00 8.69
CA LEU A 146 -5.54 -7.08 7.87
C LEU A 146 -4.06 -7.27 8.15
N GLY A 147 -3.27 -7.43 7.11
CA GLY A 147 -1.83 -7.63 7.18
C GLY A 147 -1.07 -6.74 6.21
N ILE A 148 0.25 -6.74 6.37
CA ILE A 148 1.20 -5.92 5.61
C ILE A 148 2.46 -6.70 5.27
N GLU A 149 3.07 -6.37 4.14
CA GLU A 149 4.35 -6.87 3.66
C GLU A 149 5.13 -5.81 2.88
N SER A 150 6.43 -6.02 2.71
CA SER A 150 7.28 -5.20 1.85
C SER A 150 7.11 -5.58 0.38
N THR A 151 7.01 -4.59 -0.51
CA THR A 151 7.08 -4.83 -1.96
C THR A 151 8.51 -5.09 -2.41
N ASP A 152 8.69 -5.52 -3.66
CA ASP A 152 9.99 -5.77 -4.26
C ASP A 152 10.88 -4.53 -4.25
N GLY A 153 12.18 -4.74 -4.00
CA GLY A 153 13.17 -3.67 -3.94
C GLY A 153 13.23 -2.91 -2.61
N VAL A 154 12.32 -3.16 -1.67
CA VAL A 154 12.40 -2.59 -0.32
C VAL A 154 13.47 -3.32 0.51
N PRO A 155 14.44 -2.59 1.11
CA PRO A 155 15.44 -3.20 1.99
C PRO A 155 14.78 -3.97 3.15
N LYS A 156 15.36 -5.10 3.53
CA LYS A 156 14.93 -5.89 4.68
C LYS A 156 15.29 -5.18 5.99
N ALA A 157 14.56 -5.51 7.06
CA ALA A 157 14.79 -4.97 8.40
C ALA A 157 14.62 -3.44 8.55
N LEU A 158 13.92 -2.79 7.62
CA LEU A 158 13.44 -1.42 7.78
C LEU A 158 12.26 -1.40 8.74
N GLN A 159 12.29 -0.48 9.69
CA GLN A 159 11.17 -0.25 10.59
C GLN A 159 10.24 0.80 9.98
N THR A 160 8.95 0.50 9.89
CA THR A 160 7.91 1.42 9.45
C THR A 160 6.76 1.45 10.46
N LEU A 161 5.95 2.50 10.37
CA LEU A 161 4.74 2.65 11.19
C LEU A 161 3.50 2.55 10.32
N VAL A 162 2.46 1.95 10.90
CA VAL A 162 1.09 2.00 10.40
C VAL A 162 0.23 2.55 11.53
N GLY A 163 -0.65 3.49 11.23
CA GLY A 163 -1.51 4.19 12.17
C GLY A 163 -2.96 3.70 12.13
N ASP A 164 -3.76 4.20 13.06
CA ASP A 164 -5.19 3.89 13.14
C ASP A 164 -5.99 4.41 11.95
N LEU A 165 -5.61 5.56 11.37
CA LEU A 165 -6.25 6.07 10.16
C LEU A 165 -5.92 5.20 8.96
N ASP A 166 -4.68 4.73 8.83
CA ASP A 166 -4.25 3.88 7.73
C ASP A 166 -5.13 2.61 7.67
N ILE A 167 -5.22 1.90 8.79
CA ILE A 167 -6.04 0.67 8.91
C ILE A 167 -7.52 0.96 8.68
N THR A 168 -8.04 2.03 9.29
CA THR A 168 -9.46 2.39 9.16
C THR A 168 -9.80 2.71 7.71
N GLU A 169 -8.95 3.48 7.03
CA GLU A 169 -9.13 3.89 5.65
C GLU A 169 -9.05 2.69 4.69
N TRP A 170 -8.07 1.79 4.85
CA TRP A 170 -7.95 0.60 4.03
C TRP A 170 -9.19 -0.30 4.14
N ILE A 171 -9.66 -0.56 5.36
CA ILE A 171 -10.86 -1.38 5.58
C ILE A 171 -12.10 -0.68 5.00
N GLN A 172 -12.31 0.60 5.31
CA GLN A 172 -13.49 1.33 4.87
C GLN A 172 -13.54 1.44 3.34
N LYS A 173 -12.43 1.81 2.68
CA LYS A 173 -12.34 1.87 1.21
C LYS A 173 -12.60 0.51 0.58
N SER A 174 -12.16 -0.57 1.20
CA SER A 174 -12.41 -1.93 0.71
C SER A 174 -13.89 -2.28 0.76
N ILE A 175 -14.55 -1.98 1.88
CA ILE A 175 -16.00 -2.22 2.04
C ILE A 175 -16.79 -1.38 1.03
N ASP A 176 -16.48 -0.09 0.91
CA ASP A 176 -17.19 0.84 0.04
C ASP A 176 -17.10 0.44 -1.43
N ARG A 177 -15.94 -0.10 -1.85
CA ARG A 177 -15.68 -0.42 -3.25
C ARG A 177 -15.99 -1.87 -3.64
N PHE A 178 -15.77 -2.81 -2.72
CA PHE A 178 -15.65 -4.24 -3.08
C PHE A 178 -16.50 -5.19 -2.24
N ARG A 179 -17.36 -4.69 -1.33
CA ARG A 179 -18.29 -5.59 -0.61
C ARG A 179 -19.15 -6.36 -1.61
N SER A 180 -19.34 -7.66 -1.36
CA SER A 180 -20.31 -8.46 -2.13
C SER A 180 -21.74 -8.02 -1.82
N SER A 181 -22.65 -8.32 -2.73
CA SER A 181 -24.08 -7.96 -2.63
C SER A 181 -24.91 -8.93 -1.76
N GLU A 182 -24.28 -9.88 -1.08
CA GLU A 182 -24.95 -10.86 -0.22
C GLU A 182 -25.46 -10.21 1.07
N GLU A 183 -26.45 -10.85 1.70
CA GLU A 183 -26.87 -10.53 3.06
C GLU A 183 -25.67 -10.79 3.99
N GLN A 184 -25.30 -9.82 4.84
CA GLN A 184 -23.99 -9.69 5.55
C GLN A 184 -22.81 -9.22 4.69
N GLY A 185 -22.65 -9.78 3.49
CA GLY A 185 -21.62 -9.37 2.52
C GLY A 185 -20.18 -9.76 2.94
N LYS A 186 -19.34 -10.02 1.95
CA LYS A 186 -17.92 -10.35 2.11
C LYS A 186 -17.05 -9.31 1.45
N VAL A 187 -15.82 -9.14 1.92
CA VAL A 187 -14.89 -8.16 1.33
C VAL A 187 -13.47 -8.68 1.38
N GLY A 188 -12.79 -8.68 0.24
CA GLY A 188 -11.37 -8.99 0.12
C GLY A 188 -10.70 -7.96 -0.78
N SER A 189 -9.51 -7.53 -0.40
CA SER A 189 -8.78 -6.51 -1.13
C SER A 189 -7.31 -6.52 -0.75
N TYR A 190 -6.51 -5.89 -1.59
CA TYR A 190 -5.15 -5.51 -1.25
C TYR A 190 -4.85 -4.16 -1.87
N GLY A 191 -3.77 -3.55 -1.43
CA GLY A 191 -3.32 -2.30 -2.01
C GLY A 191 -1.84 -2.08 -1.74
N ASP A 192 -1.27 -1.22 -2.57
CA ASP A 192 0.07 -0.69 -2.33
C ASP A 192 -0.06 0.60 -1.52
N THR A 193 0.99 0.97 -0.81
CA THR A 193 1.03 2.20 -0.01
C THR A 193 2.48 2.62 0.23
N GLN A 194 2.72 3.87 0.56
CA GLN A 194 4.04 4.36 0.97
C GLN A 194 4.00 4.75 2.44
N CYS A 195 4.79 4.07 3.27
CA CYS A 195 4.79 4.32 4.72
C CYS A 195 6.13 4.91 5.18
N ILE A 196 6.06 5.79 6.19
CA ILE A 196 7.26 6.43 6.75
C ILE A 196 8.22 5.40 7.35
N SER A 197 9.51 5.59 7.08
CA SER A 197 10.59 4.85 7.71
C SER A 197 10.97 5.45 9.05
N GLN A 198 11.13 4.60 10.06
CA GLN A 198 11.76 4.92 11.33
C GLN A 198 13.28 4.71 11.27
N THR A 199 13.76 3.87 10.34
CA THR A 199 15.20 3.59 10.15
C THR A 199 15.90 4.76 9.46
N PHE A 200 15.31 5.29 8.38
CA PHE A 200 15.84 6.42 7.61
C PHE A 200 14.83 7.57 7.67
N LYS A 201 15.08 8.55 8.56
CA LYS A 201 14.13 9.63 8.82
C LYS A 201 13.88 10.45 7.56
N GLY A 202 12.62 10.51 7.14
CA GLY A 202 12.17 11.29 5.98
C GLY A 202 11.93 10.45 4.72
N ASP A 203 12.36 9.19 4.71
CA ASP A 203 12.08 8.27 3.61
C ASP A 203 10.71 7.61 3.77
N GLU A 204 10.04 7.37 2.65
CA GLU A 204 8.84 6.54 2.55
C GLU A 204 9.16 5.30 1.70
N TYR A 205 8.65 4.13 2.08
CA TYR A 205 8.88 2.87 1.36
C TYR A 205 7.58 2.22 0.94
N SER A 206 7.59 1.62 -0.25
CA SER A 206 6.42 0.96 -0.84
C SER A 206 6.12 -0.36 -0.14
N LEU A 207 5.00 -0.43 0.56
CA LEU A 207 4.50 -1.63 1.22
C LEU A 207 3.20 -2.07 0.54
N ARG A 208 2.84 -3.33 0.76
CA ARG A 208 1.57 -3.91 0.34
C ARG A 208 0.78 -4.33 1.55
N TRP A 209 -0.49 -3.95 1.61
CA TRP A 209 -1.43 -4.39 2.63
C TRP A 209 -2.50 -5.28 2.02
N GLY A 210 -3.13 -6.12 2.84
CA GLY A 210 -4.22 -6.98 2.39
C GLY A 210 -5.26 -7.27 3.46
N LEU A 211 -6.52 -7.33 3.03
CA LEU A 211 -7.69 -7.70 3.81
C LEU A 211 -8.11 -9.13 3.44
N TYR A 212 -7.96 -10.07 4.38
CA TYR A 212 -8.11 -11.50 4.13
C TYR A 212 -8.83 -12.21 5.26
N ARG A 213 -9.22 -13.47 5.00
CA ARG A 213 -9.87 -14.31 6.01
C ARG A 213 -8.85 -14.83 7.02
N ASN A 214 -9.13 -14.60 8.29
CA ASN A 214 -8.38 -15.14 9.40
C ASN A 214 -8.58 -16.67 9.48
N LYS A 215 -7.50 -17.45 9.47
CA LYS A 215 -7.56 -18.93 9.38
C LYS A 215 -8.11 -19.61 10.64
N GLY A 216 -8.34 -18.86 11.72
CA GLY A 216 -8.88 -19.37 12.98
C GLY A 216 -10.40 -19.23 13.17
N TYR A 217 -11.14 -18.79 12.13
CA TYR A 217 -12.58 -18.49 12.19
C TYR A 217 -13.34 -18.89 10.93
#